data_AF-A0A844H0V8-F1
#
_entry.id   AF-A0A844H0V8-F1
#
_cell.length_a   1.000
_cell.length_b   1.000
_cell.length_c   1.000
_cell.angle_alpha   90.00
_cell.angle_beta   90.00
_cell.angle_gamma   90.00
#
_symmetry.space_group_name_H-M   'P 1'
#
loop_
_entity.id
_entity.type
_entity.pdbx_description
1 polymer ?
#
loop_
_entity_poly.entity_id
_entity_poly.type
_entity_poly.pdbx_seq_one_letter_code
_entity_poly.pdbx_strand_id
1 'polypeptide(L)'
;MASHTLSLLMQRGLPVLAVLIVLAGFGLRWLPQDNPLAMTMPEPERAALTELHSGQMRGLDDGTQLRMIASFRGSQGQLCRRYDMARDGAVRAVLACRERDGWRQRFAALRDTRAGSFRPVSDESAMDAALEAVGAGAALSEAEEDAALGGERPAN
;
A
#
# COMPACT_ATOMS: atom_id res chain seq x y z
N MET A 1 30.46 -78.76 10.98
CA MET A 1 29.84 -77.51 11.49
C MET A 1 29.73 -76.54 10.32
N ALA A 2 28.54 -75.98 10.10
CA ALA A 2 28.04 -75.20 8.94
C ALA A 2 29.01 -74.13 8.42
N SER A 3 29.31 -73.99 7.12
CA SER A 3 28.52 -73.63 5.92
C SER A 3 28.34 -72.12 5.69
N HIS A 4 28.64 -71.68 4.45
CA HIS A 4 28.24 -70.44 3.75
C HIS A 4 29.01 -69.16 4.16
N THR A 5 29.52 -68.27 3.29
CA THR A 5 29.38 -68.06 1.84
C THR A 5 30.52 -67.13 1.40
N LEU A 6 31.26 -67.49 0.35
CA LEU A 6 32.17 -66.60 -0.36
C LEU A 6 31.41 -66.06 -1.58
N SER A 7 31.12 -64.77 -1.64
CA SER A 7 30.92 -64.00 -2.87
C SER A 7 30.81 -62.52 -2.53
N LEU A 8 31.98 -61.89 -2.36
CA LEU A 8 32.14 -60.49 -2.75
C LEU A 8 32.04 -60.44 -4.28
N LEU A 9 31.15 -59.63 -4.83
CA LEU A 9 31.34 -58.73 -6.00
C LEU A 9 29.98 -58.41 -6.66
N MET A 10 29.27 -57.43 -6.11
CA MET A 10 28.35 -56.51 -6.79
C MET A 10 27.77 -55.65 -5.66
N GLN A 11 27.76 -54.33 -5.65
CA GLN A 11 27.75 -53.34 -6.71
C GLN A 11 28.19 -52.01 -6.10
N ARG A 12 28.85 -51.21 -6.94
CA ARG A 12 29.28 -49.83 -6.66
C ARG A 12 28.06 -48.91 -6.44
N GLY A 13 28.10 -48.06 -5.42
CA GLY A 13 27.19 -46.92 -5.26
C GLY A 13 27.67 -46.00 -4.14
N LEU A 14 28.09 -44.79 -4.50
CA LEU A 14 28.64 -43.77 -3.60
C LEU A 14 27.63 -43.31 -2.52
N PRO A 15 28.06 -42.98 -1.28
CA PRO A 15 27.18 -42.40 -0.28
C PRO A 15 26.94 -40.91 -0.57
N VAL A 16 25.72 -40.55 -0.99
CA VAL A 16 25.30 -39.14 -1.05
C VAL A 16 24.79 -38.73 0.33
N LEU A 17 25.59 -37.95 1.04
CA LEU A 17 25.21 -37.28 2.28
C LEU A 17 24.33 -36.08 1.93
N ALA A 18 23.02 -36.17 2.12
CA ALA A 18 22.12 -35.03 1.97
C ALA A 18 22.04 -34.25 3.30
N VAL A 19 22.70 -33.11 3.36
CA VAL A 19 22.50 -32.10 4.42
C VAL A 19 21.54 -31.05 3.87
N LEU A 20 20.30 -31.03 4.36
CA LEU A 20 19.32 -29.98 4.05
C LEU A 20 19.34 -28.94 5.17
N ILE A 21 19.95 -27.78 4.89
CA ILE A 21 19.83 -26.60 5.76
C ILE A 21 18.59 -25.81 5.29
N VAL A 22 17.53 -25.81 6.11
CA VAL A 22 16.35 -24.96 5.90
C VAL A 22 16.65 -23.54 6.42
N LEU A 23 17.15 -22.67 5.55
CA LEU A 23 17.22 -21.22 5.76
C LEU A 23 16.04 -20.54 5.04
N ALA A 24 14.81 -20.88 5.45
CA ALA A 24 13.60 -20.24 4.94
C ALA A 24 13.00 -19.36 6.04
N GLY A 25 13.44 -18.10 6.14
CA GLY A 25 12.81 -17.17 7.08
C GLY A 25 13.36 -15.76 7.06
N PHE A 26 14.68 -15.60 6.87
CA PHE A 26 15.29 -14.26 6.90
C PHE A 26 15.49 -13.64 5.51
N GLY A 27 15.76 -14.43 4.47
CA GLY A 27 16.09 -13.89 3.14
C GLY A 27 14.93 -13.32 2.33
N LEU A 28 13.67 -13.68 2.65
CA LEU A 28 12.51 -13.27 1.84
C LEU A 28 11.95 -11.88 2.20
N ARG A 29 12.45 -11.22 3.26
CA ARG A 29 11.95 -9.92 3.73
C ARG A 29 12.69 -8.71 3.15
N TRP A 30 13.77 -8.93 2.38
CA TRP A 30 14.59 -7.85 1.80
C TRP A 30 14.51 -7.75 0.27
N LEU A 31 13.67 -8.55 -0.38
CA LEU A 31 13.39 -8.33 -1.80
C LEU A 31 12.51 -7.07 -1.90
N PRO A 32 12.92 -6.03 -2.65
CA PRO A 32 12.02 -4.95 -3.00
C PRO A 32 10.83 -5.59 -3.72
N GLN A 33 9.66 -5.57 -3.06
CA GLN A 33 8.41 -5.91 -3.71
C GLN A 33 8.07 -4.76 -4.65
N ASP A 34 8.66 -4.78 -5.84
CA ASP A 34 8.17 -4.03 -6.99
C ASP A 34 6.77 -4.56 -7.25
N ASN A 35 5.77 -3.85 -6.76
CA ASN A 35 4.38 -4.25 -6.86
C ASN A 35 3.93 -3.87 -8.29
N PRO A 36 3.81 -4.83 -9.23
CA PRO A 36 3.54 -4.53 -10.64
C PRO A 36 2.12 -3.98 -10.87
N LEU A 37 1.34 -3.82 -9.79
CA LEU A 37 0.02 -3.20 -9.75
C LEU A 37 0.04 -1.80 -9.13
N ALA A 38 1.21 -1.17 -8.98
CA ALA A 38 1.30 0.27 -8.72
C ALA A 38 0.81 1.01 -9.98
N MET A 39 -0.52 1.03 -10.17
CA MET A 39 -1.18 1.84 -11.18
C MET A 39 -0.73 3.27 -10.98
N THR A 40 -0.15 3.85 -12.02
CA THR A 40 0.26 5.25 -12.01
C THR A 40 -0.96 6.11 -11.73
N MET A 41 -0.92 6.87 -10.64
CA MET A 41 -1.97 7.82 -10.30
C MET A 41 -2.03 8.89 -11.41
N PRO A 42 -3.22 9.18 -11.99
CA PRO A 42 -3.39 10.22 -12.99
C PRO A 42 -2.91 11.57 -12.49
N GLU A 43 -2.34 12.40 -13.38
CA GLU A 43 -1.76 13.67 -12.96
C GLU A 43 -2.76 14.63 -12.28
N PRO A 44 -4.01 14.79 -12.76
CA PRO A 44 -4.98 15.62 -12.07
C PRO A 44 -5.26 15.18 -10.62
N GLU A 45 -5.23 13.87 -10.36
CA GLU A 45 -5.38 13.31 -9.01
C GLU A 45 -4.15 13.66 -8.16
N ARG A 46 -2.94 13.43 -8.65
CA ARG A 46 -1.69 13.78 -7.94
C ARG A 46 -1.57 15.28 -7.64
N ALA A 47 -1.95 16.13 -8.60
CA ALA A 47 -1.95 17.58 -8.42
C ALA A 47 -2.92 17.98 -7.29
N ALA A 48 -4.12 17.40 -7.26
CA ALA A 48 -5.07 17.63 -6.17
C ALA A 48 -4.51 17.17 -4.80
N LEU A 49 -3.79 16.05 -4.74
CA LEU A 49 -3.10 15.60 -3.53
C LEU A 49 -1.95 16.52 -3.09
N THR A 50 -1.45 17.36 -3.97
CA THR A 50 -0.35 18.29 -3.67
C THR A 50 -0.88 19.67 -3.28
N GLU A 51 -2.03 20.08 -3.83
CA GLU A 51 -2.52 21.46 -3.71
C GLU A 51 -3.70 21.65 -2.76
N LEU A 52 -4.60 20.67 -2.66
CA LEU A 52 -5.80 20.82 -1.84
C LEU A 52 -5.45 20.67 -0.36
N HIS A 53 -6.09 21.45 0.50
CA HIS A 53 -6.08 21.25 1.94
C HIS A 53 -7.23 20.31 2.33
N SER A 54 -7.15 19.73 3.53
CA SER A 54 -8.22 18.91 4.09
C SER A 54 -9.54 19.69 4.12
N GLY A 55 -10.63 19.02 3.73
CA GLY A 55 -11.96 19.64 3.59
C GLY A 55 -12.24 20.26 2.21
N GLN A 56 -11.22 20.55 1.41
CA GLN A 56 -11.40 21.11 0.07
C GLN A 56 -11.82 20.06 -0.96
N MET A 57 -12.40 20.53 -2.07
CA MET A 57 -12.87 19.70 -3.17
C MET A 57 -12.45 20.30 -4.52
N ARG A 58 -12.19 19.41 -5.50
CA ARG A 58 -11.92 19.78 -6.89
C ARG A 58 -12.62 18.81 -7.84
N GLY A 59 -13.22 19.35 -8.91
CA GLY A 59 -13.66 18.55 -10.05
C GLY A 59 -12.48 18.24 -10.97
N LEU A 60 -12.41 17.01 -11.45
CA LEU A 60 -11.44 16.55 -12.45
C LEU A 60 -12.10 16.53 -13.84
N ASP A 61 -11.28 16.53 -14.90
CA ASP A 61 -11.73 16.66 -16.30
C ASP A 61 -12.68 15.54 -16.76
N ASP A 62 -12.64 14.39 -16.09
CA ASP A 62 -13.49 13.23 -16.39
C ASP A 62 -14.85 13.25 -15.65
N GLY A 63 -15.16 14.33 -14.95
CA GLY A 63 -16.38 14.51 -14.15
C GLY A 63 -16.30 13.93 -12.73
N THR A 64 -15.13 13.42 -12.32
CA THR A 64 -14.90 12.97 -10.94
C THR A 64 -14.82 14.18 -9.99
N GLN A 65 -15.52 14.13 -8.86
CA GLN A 65 -15.35 15.07 -7.75
C GLN A 65 -14.41 14.47 -6.71
N LEU A 66 -13.22 15.05 -6.55
CA LEU A 66 -12.25 14.68 -5.52
C LEU A 66 -12.43 15.57 -4.29
N ARG A 67 -12.66 14.96 -3.12
CA ARG A 67 -12.70 15.64 -1.82
C ARG A 67 -11.54 15.20 -0.96
N MET A 68 -10.70 16.14 -0.54
CA MET A 68 -9.66 15.86 0.45
C MET A 68 -10.30 15.76 1.83
N ILE A 69 -10.05 14.66 2.54
CA ILE A 69 -10.68 14.42 3.84
C ILE A 69 -9.75 14.79 4.99
N ALA A 70 -8.52 14.25 4.97
CA ALA A 70 -7.54 14.48 6.04
C ALA A 70 -6.13 14.17 5.55
N SER A 71 -5.14 14.81 6.18
CA SER A 71 -3.72 14.49 6.06
C SER A 71 -3.18 13.88 7.34
N PHE A 72 -2.15 13.04 7.20
CA PHE A 72 -1.52 12.28 8.27
C PHE A 72 -0.01 12.23 8.07
N ARG A 73 0.74 12.12 9.16
CA ARG A 73 2.14 11.66 9.11
C ARG A 73 2.18 10.16 9.33
N GLY A 74 2.80 9.44 8.39
CA GLY A 74 3.08 8.02 8.54
C GLY A 74 4.40 7.76 9.26
N SER A 75 4.71 6.48 9.51
CA SER A 75 5.83 6.05 10.34
C SER A 75 7.24 6.43 9.84
N GLN A 76 7.40 6.67 8.53
CA GLN A 76 8.67 7.14 7.95
C GLN A 76 8.69 8.67 7.79
N GLY A 77 7.75 9.37 8.43
CA GLY A 77 7.57 10.81 8.31
C GLY A 77 6.94 11.24 6.98
N GLN A 78 6.57 10.32 6.09
CA GLN A 78 5.93 10.66 4.83
C GLN A 78 4.52 11.26 5.05
N LEU A 79 4.13 12.18 4.17
CA LEU A 79 2.76 12.69 4.13
C LEU A 79 1.83 11.62 3.54
N CYS A 80 0.77 11.26 4.26
CA CYS A 80 -0.30 10.40 3.77
C CYS A 80 -1.61 11.19 3.74
N ARG A 81 -2.43 10.99 2.72
CA ARG A 81 -3.65 11.75 2.48
C ARG A 81 -4.82 10.81 2.22
N ARG A 82 -5.92 11.03 2.95
CA ARG A 82 -7.20 10.37 2.72
C ARG A 82 -8.11 11.29 1.92
N TYR A 83 -8.70 10.75 0.86
CA TYR A 83 -9.59 11.47 -0.02
C TYR A 83 -10.65 10.55 -0.60
N ASP A 84 -11.76 11.15 -1.01
CA ASP A 84 -12.85 10.46 -1.69
C ASP A 84 -12.95 10.98 -3.13
N MET A 85 -13.20 10.07 -4.07
CA MET A 85 -13.49 10.38 -5.47
C MET A 85 -14.89 9.92 -5.82
N ALA A 86 -15.80 10.86 -6.07
CA ALA A 86 -17.18 10.58 -6.43
C ALA A 86 -17.39 10.73 -7.93
N ARG A 87 -17.92 9.70 -8.59
CA ARG A 87 -18.27 9.71 -10.00
C ARG A 87 -19.41 8.74 -10.24
N ASP A 88 -20.39 9.15 -11.06
CA ASP A 88 -21.50 8.29 -11.48
C ASP A 88 -22.06 7.48 -10.30
N GLY A 89 -22.61 8.15 -9.29
CA GLY A 89 -23.24 7.50 -8.13
C GLY A 89 -22.39 6.45 -7.42
N ALA A 90 -21.06 6.54 -7.49
CA ALA A 90 -20.12 5.73 -6.76
C ALA A 90 -19.07 6.62 -6.10
N VAL A 91 -18.57 6.21 -4.94
CA VAL A 91 -17.51 6.88 -4.19
C VAL A 91 -16.37 5.91 -3.97
N ARG A 92 -15.18 6.32 -4.39
CA ARG A 92 -13.94 5.61 -4.13
C ARG A 92 -13.19 6.31 -3.01
N ALA A 93 -13.11 5.67 -1.84
CA ALA A 93 -12.32 6.14 -0.71
C ALA A 93 -10.87 5.64 -0.89
N VAL A 94 -9.90 6.54 -0.72
CA VAL A 94 -8.49 6.28 -1.02
C VAL A 94 -7.60 6.81 0.10
N LEU A 95 -6.56 6.05 0.44
CA LEU A 95 -5.40 6.51 1.21
C LEU A 95 -4.18 6.41 0.32
N ALA A 96 -3.50 7.53 0.10
CA ALA A 96 -2.25 7.59 -0.64
C ALA A 96 -1.15 8.21 0.22
N CYS A 97 0.07 7.71 0.11
CA CYS A 97 1.23 8.29 0.78
C CYS A 97 2.23 8.79 -0.25
N ARG A 98 2.89 9.87 0.09
CA ARG A 98 3.99 10.42 -0.67
C ARG A 98 5.21 9.53 -0.54
N GLU A 99 5.83 9.22 -1.67
CA GLU A 99 7.10 8.52 -1.78
C GLU A 99 8.09 9.36 -2.60
N ARG A 100 9.31 8.84 -2.81
CA ARG A 100 10.36 9.55 -3.55
C ARG A 100 9.93 9.89 -4.99
N ASP A 101 9.22 8.97 -5.63
CA ASP A 101 8.82 9.08 -7.04
C ASP A 101 7.38 9.61 -7.21
N GLY A 102 6.81 10.20 -6.16
CA GLY A 102 5.47 10.79 -6.16
C GLY A 102 4.49 10.07 -5.25
N TRP A 103 3.19 10.23 -5.54
CA TRP A 103 2.11 9.65 -4.73
C TRP A 103 1.89 8.17 -5.03
N ARG A 104 1.79 7.35 -3.98
CA ARG A 104 1.40 5.95 -4.07
C ARG A 104 0.19 5.63 -3.23
N GLN A 105 -0.77 4.96 -3.86
CA GLN A 105 -1.94 4.44 -3.16
C GLN A 105 -1.54 3.30 -2.20
N ARG A 106 -2.08 3.37 -0.97
CA ARG A 106 -1.94 2.34 0.07
C ARG A 106 -3.22 1.56 0.29
N PHE A 107 -4.35 2.21 0.02
CA PHE A 107 -5.67 1.61 0.10
C PHE A 107 -6.59 2.30 -0.91
N ALA A 108 -7.49 1.53 -1.53
CA ALA A 108 -8.68 2.08 -2.15
C ALA A 108 -9.83 1.11 -2.04
N ALA A 109 -11.03 1.65 -1.87
CA ALA A 109 -12.24 0.86 -1.92
C ALA A 109 -13.38 1.65 -2.56
N LEU A 110 -14.13 0.98 -3.43
CA LEU A 110 -15.26 1.54 -4.15
C LEU A 110 -16.57 1.23 -3.40
N ARG A 111 -17.46 2.21 -3.36
CA ARG A 111 -18.80 2.12 -2.77
C ARG A 111 -19.81 2.61 -3.81
N ASP A 112 -20.87 1.85 -4.04
CA ASP A 112 -22.02 2.35 -4.81
C ASP A 112 -22.90 3.19 -3.87
N THR A 113 -23.35 4.35 -4.33
CA THR A 113 -24.20 5.29 -3.59
C THR A 113 -25.58 5.45 -4.23
N ARG A 114 -25.89 4.76 -5.33
CA ARG A 114 -27.22 4.83 -5.99
C ARG A 114 -28.25 3.97 -5.31
N ALA A 115 -27.84 2.84 -4.75
CA ALA A 115 -28.70 2.08 -3.87
C ALA A 115 -28.72 2.78 -2.51
N GLY A 116 -29.89 3.00 -1.91
CA GLY A 116 -30.00 3.32 -0.48
C GLY A 116 -29.54 2.16 0.42
N SER A 117 -28.52 1.43 -0.01
CA SER A 117 -27.97 0.22 0.57
C SER A 117 -27.18 0.57 1.81
N PHE A 118 -27.66 0.03 2.93
CA PHE A 118 -26.92 -0.16 4.15
C PHE A 118 -25.43 -0.44 3.88
N ARG A 119 -24.56 0.43 4.38
CA ARG A 119 -23.11 0.29 4.25
C ARG A 119 -22.57 -0.44 5.48
N PRO A 120 -21.94 -1.62 5.35
CA PRO A 120 -21.37 -2.28 6.50
C PRO A 120 -20.19 -1.45 7.05
N VAL A 121 -20.05 -1.40 8.37
CA VAL A 121 -18.93 -0.73 9.08
C VAL A 121 -17.55 -1.29 8.66
N SER A 122 -17.51 -2.47 8.04
CA SER A 122 -16.29 -3.12 7.54
C SER A 122 -15.44 -2.20 6.66
N ASP A 123 -16.09 -1.31 5.92
CA ASP A 123 -15.44 -0.43 4.96
C ASP A 123 -14.60 0.68 5.62
N GLU A 124 -15.06 1.20 6.76
CA GLU A 124 -14.25 2.12 7.58
C GLU A 124 -13.20 1.36 8.38
N SER A 125 -13.54 0.18 8.91
CA SER A 125 -12.55 -0.62 9.65
C SER A 125 -11.36 -1.04 8.78
N ALA A 126 -11.57 -1.24 7.48
CA ALA A 126 -10.50 -1.53 6.53
C ALA A 126 -9.64 -0.28 6.23
N MET A 127 -10.24 0.91 6.24
CA MET A 127 -9.51 2.17 6.14
C MET A 127 -8.68 2.43 7.41
N ASP A 128 -9.25 2.17 8.59
CA ASP A 128 -8.54 2.29 9.88
C ASP A 128 -7.33 1.36 9.91
N ALA A 129 -7.50 0.09 9.50
CA ALA A 129 -6.39 -0.85 9.37
C ALA A 129 -5.32 -0.37 8.35
N ALA A 130 -5.73 0.30 7.27
CA ALA A 130 -4.79 0.88 6.31
C ALA A 130 -4.01 2.08 6.89
N LEU A 131 -4.67 2.92 7.70
CA LEU A 131 -4.03 4.01 8.45
C LEU A 131 -3.03 3.45 9.46
N GLU A 132 -3.39 2.42 10.21
CA GLU A 132 -2.48 1.72 11.12
C GLU A 132 -1.27 1.11 10.38
N ALA A 133 -1.50 0.48 9.22
CA ALA A 133 -0.46 -0.15 8.42
C ALA A 133 0.61 0.85 7.91
N VAL A 134 0.22 2.10 7.65
CA VAL A 134 1.19 3.16 7.28
C VAL A 134 1.76 3.89 8.51
N GLY A 135 1.33 3.52 9.72
CA GLY A 135 1.68 4.16 10.97
C GLY A 135 1.18 5.59 11.06
N ALA A 136 -0.02 5.86 10.54
CA ALA A 136 -0.65 7.16 10.64
C ALA A 136 -0.98 7.49 12.11
N GLY A 137 -0.57 8.67 12.56
CA GLY A 137 -1.02 9.24 13.83
C GLY A 137 -2.39 9.91 13.72
N ALA A 138 -2.64 10.88 14.59
CA ALA A 138 -3.79 11.76 14.45
C ALA A 138 -3.76 12.51 13.10
N ALA A 139 -4.93 12.94 12.62
CA ALA A 139 -5.00 13.85 11.50
C ALA A 139 -4.22 15.13 11.83
N LEU A 140 -3.50 15.65 10.84
CA LEU A 140 -2.73 16.88 10.98
C LEU A 140 -3.66 18.06 11.25
N SER A 141 -3.21 18.96 12.10
CA SER A 141 -3.78 20.30 12.18
C SER A 141 -3.55 21.06 10.87
N GLU A 142 -4.30 22.14 10.65
CA GLU A 142 -4.16 23.01 9.49
C GLU A 142 -2.71 23.51 9.34
N ALA A 143 -2.08 23.99 10.40
CA ALA A 143 -0.70 24.48 10.36
C ALA A 143 0.33 23.37 10.05
N GLU A 144 0.10 22.14 10.52
CA GLU A 144 0.96 21.01 10.20
C GLU A 144 0.78 20.54 8.75
N GLU A 145 -0.45 20.61 8.23
CA GLU A 145 -0.75 20.34 6.82
C GLU A 145 -0.12 21.40 5.91
N ASP A 146 -0.26 22.68 6.23
CA ASP A 146 0.37 23.80 5.51
C ASP A 146 1.88 23.60 5.41
N ALA A 147 2.53 23.22 6.52
CA ALA A 147 3.96 22.95 6.53
C ALA A 147 4.31 21.71 5.67
N ALA A 148 3.46 20.68 5.69
CA ALA A 148 3.69 19.46 4.92
C ALA A 148 3.47 19.64 3.41
N LEU A 149 2.57 20.54 2.99
CA LEU A 149 2.31 20.88 1.58
C LEU A 149 3.25 21.99 1.08
N GLY A 150 3.56 22.96 1.94
CA GLY A 150 4.38 24.14 1.64
C GLY A 150 5.89 23.89 1.64
N GLY A 151 6.36 22.73 2.11
CA GLY A 151 7.75 22.27 1.97
C GLY A 151 8.23 22.10 0.53
N GLU A 152 7.41 22.51 -0.44
CA GLU A 152 7.54 22.28 -1.86
C GLU A 152 7.25 23.49 -2.72
N ARG A 153 7.33 24.72 -2.18
CA ARG A 153 7.35 25.87 -3.10
C ARG A 153 8.60 25.69 -3.99
N PRO A 154 8.47 25.45 -5.31
CA PRO A 154 9.64 25.41 -6.16
C PRO A 154 10.37 26.74 -5.98
N ALA A 155 11.68 26.67 -5.73
CA ALA A 155 12.51 27.86 -5.72
C ALA A 155 12.30 28.56 -7.06
N ASN A 156 11.70 29.75 -7.03
CA ASN A 156 11.76 30.71 -8.11
C ASN A 156 13.07 31.49 -7.96
#